data_AF-A0A7C1MEP2-F1
#
_entry.id   AF-A0A7C1MEP2-F1
#
_cell.length_a   1.000
_cell.length_b   1.000
_cell.length_c   1.000
_cell.angle_alpha   90.00
_cell.angle_beta   90.00
_cell.angle_gamma   90.00
#
_symmetry.space_group_name_H-M   'P 1'
#
loop_
_entity.id
_entity.type
_entity.pdbx_description
1 polymer ?
#
loop_
_entity_poly.entity_id
_entity_poly.type
_entity_poly.pdbx_seq_one_letter_code
_entity_poly.pdbx_strand_id
1 'polypeptide(L)' 'MQIEWLNRFQQYLTQERNLSYQTVKSYSSDIKDFLSFLSSRKKELKEVGYPTVRKYLSSLQK' A
#
# COMPACT_ATOMS: atom_id res chain seq x y z
N MET A 1 5.05 13.12 -1.01
CA MET A 1 5.46 12.68 0.34
C MET A 1 6.26 11.39 0.20
N GLN A 2 7.55 11.40 0.56
CA GLN A 2 8.37 10.20 0.54
C GLN A 2 8.20 9.50 1.90
N ILE A 3 7.64 8.30 1.90
CA ILE A 3 7.30 7.55 3.12
C ILE A 3 8.48 6.63 3.44
N GLU A 4 9.21 6.91 4.51
CA GLU A 4 10.48 6.22 4.81
C GLU A 4 10.33 4.70 4.91
N TRP A 5 9.29 4.22 5.61
CA TRP A 5 9.05 2.78 5.75
C TRP A 5 8.71 2.11 4.41
N LEU A 6 8.09 2.83 3.47
CA LEU A 6 7.76 2.29 2.15
C LEU A 6 9.03 2.09 1.32
N ASN A 7 10.03 2.98 1.46
CA ASN A 7 11.32 2.81 0.81
C ASN A 7 12.05 1.58 1.35
N ARG A 8 12.06 1.38 2.68
CA ARG A 8 12.64 0.17 3.30
C ARG A 8 11.92 -1.10 2.84
N PHE A 9 10.59 -1.05 2.70
CA PHE A 9 9.81 -2.16 2.18
C PHE A 9 10.12 -2.47 0.71
N GLN A 10 10.31 -1.45 -0.14
CA GLN A 10 10.77 -1.64 -1.52
C GLN A 10 12.14 -2.30 -1.60
N GLN A 11 13.08 -1.89 -0.74
CA GLN A 11 14.40 -2.49 -0.64
C GLN A 11 14.31 -3.96 -0.24
N TYR A 12 13.52 -4.30 0.79
CA TYR A 12 13.24 -5.68 1.19
C TYR A 12 12.71 -6.51 0.01
N LEU A 13 11.69 -6.01 -0.70
CA LEU A 13 11.11 -6.73 -1.83
C LEU A 13 12.10 -6.95 -2.99
N THR A 14 12.99 -5.99 -3.21
CA THR A 14 13.98 -6.06 -4.29
C THR A 14 15.16 -6.96 -3.93
N GLN A 15 15.75 -6.76 -2.74
CA GLN A 15 17.02 -7.37 -2.37
C GLN A 15 16.84 -8.72 -1.69
N GLU A 16 15.85 -8.86 -0.81
CA GLU A 16 15.66 -10.09 -0.02
C GLU A 16 14.67 -11.03 -0.69
N ARG A 17 13.65 -10.50 -1.37
CA ARG A 17 12.63 -11.29 -2.07
C ARG A 17 12.91 -11.46 -3.56
N ASN A 18 13.95 -10.80 -4.09
CA ASN A 18 14.36 -10.84 -5.49
C ASN A 18 13.19 -10.62 -6.48
N LEU A 19 12.26 -9.73 -6.12
CA LEU A 19 11.13 -9.40 -6.99
C LEU A 19 11.57 -8.44 -8.11
N SER A 20 10.92 -8.55 -9.26
CA SER A 20 11.19 -7.66 -10.39
C SER A 20 10.88 -6.21 -10.04
N TYR A 21 11.60 -5.26 -10.65
CA TYR A 21 11.33 -3.83 -10.52
C TYR A 21 9.85 -3.49 -10.76
N GLN A 22 9.25 -4.10 -11.79
CA GLN A 22 7.85 -3.86 -12.14
C GLN A 22 6.90 -4.34 -11.04
N THR A 23 7.17 -5.51 -10.43
CA THR A 23 6.40 -6.02 -9.28
C THR A 23 6.49 -5.08 -8.09
N VAL A 24 7.70 -4.64 -7.73
CA VAL A 24 7.92 -3.71 -6.60
C VAL A 24 7.24 -2.37 -6.84
N LYS A 25 7.30 -1.86 -8.08
CA LYS A 25 6.60 -0.65 -8.50
C LYS A 25 5.08 -0.80 -8.36
N SER A 26 4.50 -1.90 -8.85
CA SER A 26 3.07 -2.18 -8.71
C SER A 26 2.65 -2.23 -7.24
N TYR A 27 3.33 -3.00 -6.39
CA TYR A 27 2.99 -3.08 -4.96
C TYR A 27 3.10 -1.72 -4.27
N SER A 28 4.10 -0.92 -4.64
CA SER A 28 4.25 0.43 -4.09
C SER A 28 3.13 1.38 -4.52
N SER A 29 2.66 1.25 -5.75
CA SER A 29 1.51 2.01 -6.25
C SER A 29 0.23 1.60 -5.52
N ASP A 30 0.00 0.30 -5.34
CA ASP A 30 -1.17 -0.23 -4.63
C ASP A 30 -1.22 0.24 -3.17
N ILE A 31 -0.07 0.25 -2.49
CA ILE A 31 0.04 0.79 -1.12
C ILE A 31 -0.28 2.29 -1.09
N LYS A 32 0.24 3.08 -2.04
CA LYS A 32 -0.03 4.52 -2.11
C LYS A 32 -1.51 4.81 -2.38
N ASP A 33 -2.14 4.02 -3.25
CA ASP A 33 -3.57 4.13 -3.53
C ASP A 33 -4.40 3.83 -2.27
N PHE A 34 -4.06 2.75 -1.56
CA PHE A 34 -4.71 2.43 -0.29
C PHE A 34 -4.53 3.54 0.76
N LEU A 35 -3.35 4.13 0.88
CA LEU A 35 -3.12 5.27 1.79
C LEU A 35 -3.95 6.51 1.40
N SER A 36 -4.13 6.75 0.10
CA SER A 36 -5.03 7.81 -0.40
C SER A 36 -6.48 7.53 -0.01
N PHE A 37 -6.93 6.27 -0.16
CA PHE A 37 -8.25 5.82 0.29
C PHE A 37 -8.46 6.06 1.80
N LEU A 38 -7.46 5.75 2.64
CA LEU A 38 -7.54 6.01 4.09
C LEU A 38 -7.63 7.50 4.41
N SER A 39 -6.80 8.32 3.74
CA SER A 39 -6.80 9.78 3.90
C SER A 39 -8.17 10.38 3.58
N SER A 40 -8.81 9.94 2.50
CA SER A 40 -10.16 10.39 2.12
C SER A 40 -11.24 10.08 3.17
N ARG A 41 -10.98 9.08 4.03
CA ARG A 41 -11.86 8.65 5.13
C ARG A 41 -11.39 9.14 6.49
N LYS A 42 -10.38 10.02 6.55
CA LYS A 42 -9.76 10.53 7.80
C LYS A 42 -9.36 9.41 8.75
N LYS A 43 -8.81 8.32 8.20
CA LYS A 43 -8.45 7.12 8.96
C LYS A 43 -6.95 6.94 8.97
N GLU A 44 -6.38 6.63 10.14
CA GLU A 44 -4.95 6.37 10.29
C GLU A 44 -4.62 4.89 10.04
N LEU A 45 -3.37 4.62 9.66
CA LEU A 45 -2.89 3.26 9.36
C LEU A 45 -3.06 2.32 10.57
N LYS A 46 -2.87 2.81 11.80
CA LYS A 46 -3.02 2.04 13.04
C LYS A 46 -4.45 1.56 13.29
N GLU A 47 -5.43 2.17 12.65
CA GLU A 47 -6.85 1.83 12.78
C GLU A 47 -7.32 0.85 11.68
N VAL A 48 -6.43 0.47 10.77
CA VAL A 48 -6.73 -0.45 9.68
C VAL A 48 -6.94 -1.85 10.25
N GLY A 49 -8.10 -2.41 9.93
CA GLY A 49 -8.44 -3.80 10.20
C GLY A 49 -9.20 -4.39 9.01
N TYR A 50 -9.57 -5.67 9.14
CA TYR A 50 -10.25 -6.42 8.08
C TYR A 50 -11.43 -5.67 7.41
N PRO A 51 -12.36 -5.01 8.15
CA PRO A 51 -13.46 -4.28 7.52
C PRO A 51 -13.02 -3.11 6.64
N THR A 52 -11.87 -2.50 6.95
CA THR A 52 -11.33 -1.36 6.19
C THR A 52 -10.77 -1.83 4.86
N VAL A 53 -9.99 -2.91 4.88
CA VAL A 53 -9.43 -3.54 3.67
C VAL A 53 -10.56 -4.04 2.77
N ARG A 54 -11.58 -4.70 3.32
CA ARG A 54 -12.75 -5.15 2.53
C ARG A 54 -13.44 -3.99 1.82
N LYS A 55 -13.67 -2.86 2.50
CA LYS A 55 -14.27 -1.65 1.89
C LYS A 55 -13.43 -1.08 0.76
N TYR A 56 -12.10 -1.09 0.89
CA TYR A 56 -11.20 -0.66 -0.17
C TYR A 56 -11.31 -1.57 -1.39
N LEU A 57 -11.21 -2.89 -1.21
CA LEU A 57 -11.33 -3.85 -2.31
C LEU A 57 -12.68 -3.72 -3.03
N SER A 58 -13.78 -3.54 -2.29
CA SER A 58 -15.10 -3.27 -2.89
C SER A 58 -15.16 -1.96 -3.67
N SER A 59 -14.33 -0.96 -3.35
CA SER A 59 -14.28 0.29 -4.12
C SER A 59 -13.50 0.19 -5.44
N LEU A 60 -12.65 -0.82 -5.59
CA LEU A 60 -11.88 -1.07 -6.82
C LEU A 60 -12.68 -1.81 -7.90
N GLN A 61 -13.74 -2.53 -7.53
CA GLN A 61 -14.56 -3.35 -8.43
C GLN A 61 -15.68 -2.55 -9.14
N LYS A 62 -15.47 -1.25 -9.36
CA LYS A 62 -16.44 -0.37 -10.01
C LYS A 62 -16.24 -0.31 -11.52
#